data_AF-A0A0R3UKA2-F1
#
_entry.id   AF-A0A0R3UKA2-F1
#
_cell.length_a   1.000
_cell.length_b   1.000
_cell.length_c   1.000
_cell.angle_alpha   90.00
_cell.angle_beta   90.00
_cell.angle_gamma   90.00
#
_symmetry.space_group_name_H-M   'P 1'
#
loop_
_entity.id
_entity.type
_entity.pdbx_description
1 polymer ?
#
loop_
_entity_poly.entity_id
_entity_poly.type
_entity_poly.pdbx_seq_one_letter_code
_entity_poly.pdbx_strand_id
1 'polypeptide(L)' 'LQFSRKAKFASQQVSKVTSIQPERAGFIEKEDDEVITQDVIRQHVDLGSATKQFELSLNSGPYSINYSRSGRLA' A
#
# COMPACT_ATOMS: atom_id res chain seq x y z
N LEU A 1 11.28 35.16 -14.45
CA LEU A 1 12.07 34.28 -15.35
C LEU A 1 12.98 33.28 -14.62
N GLN A 2 13.78 33.69 -13.61
CA GLN A 2 14.66 32.75 -12.86
C GLN A 2 13.87 31.75 -11.99
N PHE A 3 12.80 32.18 -11.31
CA PHE A 3 11.96 31.30 -10.50
C PHE A 3 11.30 30.18 -11.32
N SER A 4 10.74 30.50 -12.50
CA SER A 4 10.10 29.47 -13.35
C SER A 4 11.10 28.44 -13.89
N ARG A 5 12.34 28.85 -14.17
CA ARG A 5 13.42 27.91 -14.54
C ARG A 5 13.78 26.98 -13.38
N LYS A 6 13.92 27.51 -12.16
CA LYS A 6 14.19 26.69 -10.96
C LYS A 6 13.04 25.73 -10.66
N ALA A 7 11.79 26.19 -10.76
CA ALA A 7 10.60 25.35 -10.57
C ALA A 7 10.54 24.21 -11.62
N LYS A 8 10.79 24.52 -12.90
CA LYS A 8 10.84 23.52 -13.97
C LYS A 8 11.96 22.50 -13.75
N PHE A 9 13.15 22.96 -13.37
CA PHE A 9 14.27 22.09 -13.05
C PHE A 9 13.95 21.19 -11.85
N ALA A 10 13.38 21.74 -10.77
CA ALA A 10 12.97 20.97 -9.60
C ALA A 10 11.94 19.87 -9.96
N SER A 11 10.91 20.21 -10.75
CA SER A 11 9.92 19.24 -11.24
C SER A 11 10.56 18.11 -12.07
N GLN A 12 11.53 18.45 -12.94
CA GLN A 12 12.28 17.45 -13.70
C GLN A 12 13.12 16.54 -12.81
N GLN A 13 13.74 17.06 -11.74
CA GLN A 13 14.50 16.23 -10.80
C GLN A 13 13.56 15.30 -10.00
N VAL A 14 12.41 15.78 -9.54
CA VAL A 14 11.41 14.96 -8.83
C VAL A 14 10.95 13.79 -9.70
N SER A 15 10.68 14.05 -10.99
CA SER A 15 10.23 13.01 -11.93
C SER A 15 11.26 11.88 -12.11
N LYS A 16 12.56 12.19 -12.01
CA LYS A 16 13.62 11.17 -12.07
C LYS A 16 13.65 10.31 -10.81
N VAL A 17 13.38 10.90 -9.64
CA VAL A 17 13.34 10.16 -8.36
C VAL A 17 12.21 9.14 -8.37
N THR A 18 11.05 9.48 -8.94
CA THR A 18 9.92 8.54 -9.09
C THR A 18 10.32 7.25 -9.82
N SER A 19 11.25 7.32 -10.78
CA SER A 19 11.72 6.14 -11.52
C SER A 19 12.60 5.18 -10.70
N ILE A 20 13.14 5.63 -9.57
CA ILE A 20 14.05 4.85 -8.70
C ILE A 20 13.30 4.35 -7.46
N GLN A 21 12.00 4.61 -7.37
CA GLN A 21 11.18 4.17 -6.24
C GLN A 21 11.19 2.64 -6.18
N PRO A 22 11.67 2.04 -5.06
CA PRO A 22 11.83 0.59 -4.98
C PRO A 22 10.48 -0.14 -4.85
N GLU A 23 9.47 0.57 -4.35
CA GLU A 23 8.13 0.03 -4.16
C GLU A 23 7.21 0.45 -5.30
N ARG A 24 6.45 -0.51 -5.83
CA ARG A 24 5.39 -0.28 -6.81
C ARG A 24 4.04 -0.50 -6.13
N ALA A 25 3.02 0.20 -6.59
CA ALA A 25 1.66 -0.06 -6.15
C ALA A 25 1.28 -1.51 -6.49
N GLY A 26 0.71 -2.22 -5.52
CA GLY A 26 0.12 -3.53 -5.76
C GLY A 26 -1.15 -3.43 -6.60
N PHE A 27 -1.47 -4.50 -7.32
CA PHE A 27 -2.70 -4.62 -8.10
C PHE A 27 -3.15 -6.09 -8.10
N ILE A 28 -4.42 -6.31 -8.39
CA ILE A 28 -4.97 -7.63 -8.69
C ILE A 28 -5.63 -7.50 -10.06
N GLU A 29 -5.24 -8.35 -10.98
CA GLU A 29 -5.87 -8.52 -12.28
C GLU A 29 -6.56 -9.88 -12.26
N LYS A 30 -7.83 -9.90 -12.63
CA LYS A 30 -8.67 -11.10 -12.56
C LYS A 30 -9.48 -11.23 -13.85
N GLU A 31 -9.89 -12.43 -14.17
CA GLU A 31 -10.88 -12.65 -15.23
C GLU A 31 -12.28 -12.20 -14.78
N ASP A 32 -13.19 -11.93 -15.72
CA ASP A 32 -14.52 -11.37 -15.43
C ASP A 32 -15.29 -12.19 -14.39
N ASP A 33 -15.29 -13.52 -14.54
CA ASP A 33 -16.00 -14.47 -13.67
C ASP A 33 -15.17 -14.99 -12.49
N GLU A 34 -13.93 -14.51 -12.32
CA GLU A 34 -13.06 -14.96 -11.24
C GLU A 34 -13.44 -14.31 -9.90
N VAL A 35 -13.59 -15.14 -8.85
CA VAL A 35 -13.85 -14.69 -7.48
C VAL A 35 -12.56 -14.77 -6.67
N ILE A 36 -12.07 -13.61 -6.23
CA ILE A 36 -10.86 -13.51 -5.41
C ILE A 36 -11.24 -13.48 -3.92
N THR A 37 -10.93 -14.55 -3.19
CA THR A 37 -11.13 -14.63 -1.74
C THR A 37 -9.91 -14.14 -0.96
N GLN A 38 -10.07 -13.87 0.34
CA GLN A 38 -8.94 -13.51 1.20
C GLN A 38 -7.89 -14.62 1.30
N ASP A 39 -8.33 -15.89 1.29
CA ASP A 39 -7.43 -17.04 1.27
C ASP A 39 -6.61 -17.11 -0.02
N VAL A 40 -7.26 -16.85 -1.17
CA VAL A 40 -6.56 -16.77 -2.47
C VAL A 40 -5.51 -15.67 -2.43
N ILE A 41 -5.85 -14.46 -1.97
CA ILE A 41 -4.88 -13.36 -1.85
C ILE A 41 -3.71 -13.77 -0.94
N ARG A 42 -3.98 -14.32 0.23
CA ARG A 42 -2.97 -14.72 1.21
C ARG A 42 -1.97 -15.74 0.64
N GLN A 43 -2.41 -16.64 -0.23
CA GLN A 43 -1.56 -17.64 -0.87
C GLN A 43 -0.68 -17.07 -1.99
N HIS A 44 -1.06 -15.94 -2.58
CA HIS A 44 -0.39 -15.35 -3.75
C HIS A 44 0.47 -14.11 -3.43
N VAL A 45 0.44 -13.60 -2.20
CA VAL A 45 1.33 -12.52 -1.74
C VAL A 45 2.57 -13.07 -1.02
N ASP A 46 3.59 -12.23 -0.87
CA ASP A 46 4.79 -12.59 -0.10
C ASP A 46 4.46 -12.88 1.39
N LEU A 47 5.34 -13.65 2.05
CA LEU A 47 5.15 -14.05 3.45
C LEU A 47 5.02 -12.87 4.42
N GLY A 48 5.75 -11.77 4.18
CA GLY A 48 5.70 -10.58 5.01
C GLY A 48 4.37 -9.84 4.90
N SER A 49 3.73 -9.87 3.73
CA SER A 49 2.38 -9.37 3.50
C SER A 49 1.32 -10.32 4.03
N ALA A 50 1.47 -11.63 3.80
CA ALA A 50 0.56 -12.66 4.28
C ALA A 50 0.43 -12.67 5.81
N THR A 51 1.52 -12.46 6.54
CA THR A 51 1.53 -12.42 8.02
C THR A 51 0.87 -11.19 8.62
N LYS A 52 0.61 -10.13 7.82
CA LYS A 52 -0.14 -8.94 8.27
C LYS A 52 -1.65 -9.16 8.27
N GLN A 53 -2.15 -10.24 7.66
CA GLN A 53 -3.54 -10.66 7.77
C GLN A 53 -3.69 -11.47 9.07
N PHE A 54 -4.49 -10.95 10.01
CA PHE A 54 -4.77 -11.59 11.29
C PHE A 54 -6.18 -11.29 11.76
N GLU A 55 -6.65 -12.10 12.70
CA GLU A 55 -7.94 -11.93 13.37
C GLU A 55 -7.70 -11.82 14.87
N LEU A 56 -8.35 -10.83 15.51
CA LEU A 56 -8.39 -10.70 16.97
C LEU A 56 -9.81 -11.05 17.43
N SER A 57 -9.99 -12.27 17.93
CA SER A 57 -11.25 -12.71 18.52
C SER A 57 -11.31 -12.25 19.98
N LEU A 58 -12.05 -11.17 20.23
CA LEU A 58 -12.18 -10.56 21.54
C LEU A 58 -13.64 -10.72 22.05
N ASN A 59 -13.81 -10.91 23.36
CA ASN A 59 -15.09 -11.33 23.98
C ASN A 59 -15.98 -10.17 24.46
N SER A 60 -15.57 -8.92 24.24
CA SER A 60 -16.33 -7.72 24.58
C SER A 60 -16.94 -7.10 23.32
N GLY A 61 -17.79 -6.08 23.47
CA GLY A 61 -18.65 -5.53 22.41
C GLY A 61 -17.93 -5.01 21.14
N PRO A 62 -18.61 -4.26 20.27
CA PRO A 62 -18.01 -3.81 19.02
C PRO A 62 -16.73 -2.99 19.27
N TYR A 63 -15.69 -3.28 18.49
CA TYR A 63 -14.38 -2.62 18.60
C TYR A 63 -14.24 -1.47 17.63
N SER A 64 -13.47 -0.46 18.04
CA SER A 64 -12.97 0.60 17.18
C SER A 64 -11.46 0.46 17.07
N ILE A 65 -10.91 0.65 15.87
CA ILE A 65 -9.49 0.54 15.57
C ILE A 65 -8.96 1.92 15.17
N ASN A 66 -7.79 2.31 15.69
CA ASN A 66 -7.17 3.60 15.38
C ASN A 66 -5.66 3.46 15.16
N TYR A 67 -5.28 3.33 13.89
CA TYR A 67 -3.87 3.27 13.53
C TYR A 67 -3.18 4.62 13.67
N SER A 68 -1.96 4.60 14.20
CA SER A 68 -1.03 5.72 14.09
C SER A 68 -0.78 6.11 12.63
N ARG A 69 -0.43 7.38 12.37
CA ARG A 69 -0.16 7.89 11.00
C ARG A 69 0.90 7.09 10.22
N SER A 70 1.85 6.48 10.91
CA SER A 70 2.90 5.65 10.30
C SER A 70 2.50 4.18 10.15
N GLY A 71 1.35 3.77 10.68
CA GLY A 71 0.88 2.38 10.69
C GLY A 71 1.62 1.45 11.64
N ARG A 72 2.53 1.96 12.49
CA ARG A 72 3.34 1.13 13.41
C ARG A 72 2.57 0.61 14.63
N LEU A 73 1.54 1.36 15.05
CA LEU A 73 0.68 1.06 16.19
C LEU A 73 -0.78 1.10 15.75
N ALA A 74 -1.59 0.21 16.32
CA ALA A 74 -3.01 -0.02 16.07
C ALA A 74 -3.80 0.00 17.38
#